data_AF-A0A166FDU9-F1
#
_entry.id   AF-A0A166FDU9-F1
#
_cell.length_a   1.000
_cell.length_b   1.000
_cell.length_c   1.000
_cell.angle_alpha   90.00
_cell.angle_beta   90.00
_cell.angle_gamma   90.00
#
_symmetry.space_group_name_H-M   'P 1'
#
loop_
_entity.id
_entity.type
_entity.pdbx_description
1 polymer ?
#
loop_
_entity_poly.entity_id
_entity_poly.type
_entity_poly.pdbx_seq_one_letter_code
_entity_poly.pdbx_strand_id
1 'polypeptide(L)'
;MFKKDNHGQLSLEYLLIIIIILLIFTFIVLPIGALAVDFAIDTSSIIESKNEVSKIATAIDNVYLNGKGSKRTLILDLPENIVVDFSKSINLVESKLSFSLNLSNGQRKQIEIPLKYSKLQGSIELSKGYNKIIVHWVEEDDIIQIYKVS
;
A
#
# COMPACT_ATOMS: atom_id res chain seq x y z
N MET A 1 10.21 33.77 -66.01
CA MET A 1 9.20 33.50 -64.96
C MET A 1 9.49 32.11 -64.41
N PHE A 2 10.18 32.00 -63.27
CA PHE A 2 10.53 30.71 -62.68
C PHE A 2 9.27 30.10 -62.07
N LYS A 3 8.85 28.93 -62.57
CA LYS A 3 7.68 28.20 -62.06
C LYS A 3 8.07 27.62 -60.71
N LYS A 4 7.50 28.17 -59.63
CA LYS A 4 7.74 27.71 -58.26
C LYS A 4 7.29 26.25 -58.13
N ASP A 5 8.21 25.38 -57.74
CA ASP A 5 7.98 23.93 -57.66
C ASP A 5 7.17 23.60 -56.40
N ASN A 6 5.84 23.64 -56.51
CA ASN A 6 4.92 23.56 -55.37
C ASN A 6 4.87 22.17 -54.71
N HIS A 7 5.25 21.10 -55.42
CA HIS A 7 5.14 19.74 -54.91
C HIS A 7 6.17 19.42 -53.80
N GLY A 8 7.39 19.97 -53.91
CA GLY A 8 8.42 19.84 -52.88
C GLY A 8 8.08 20.61 -51.60
N GLN A 9 7.57 21.85 -51.75
CA GLN A 9 7.11 22.66 -50.62
C GLN A 9 5.96 21.98 -49.87
N LEU A 10 4.98 21.45 -50.61
CA LEU A 10 3.82 20.76 -50.03
C LEU A 10 4.21 19.50 -49.26
N SER A 11 5.14 18.71 -49.82
CA SER A 11 5.65 17.48 -49.16
C SER A 11 6.39 17.80 -47.86
N LEU A 12 7.16 18.89 -47.83
CA LEU A 12 7.85 19.37 -46.63
C LEU A 12 6.86 19.81 -45.55
N GLU A 13 5.79 20.50 -45.93
CA GLU A 13 4.74 20.95 -45.01
C GLU A 13 4.05 19.76 -44.33
N TYR A 14 3.69 18.72 -45.10
CA TYR A 14 3.12 17.49 -44.52
C TYR A 14 4.10 16.75 -43.62
N LEU A 15 5.38 16.68 -43.98
CA LEU A 15 6.41 16.09 -43.12
C LEU A 15 6.53 16.84 -41.80
N LEU A 16 6.53 18.18 -41.85
CA LEU A 16 6.60 19.03 -40.67
C LEU A 16 5.38 18.84 -39.76
N ILE A 17 4.18 18.75 -40.33
CA ILE A 17 2.94 18.48 -39.60
C ILE A 17 3.02 17.14 -38.87
N ILE A 18 3.50 16.08 -39.54
CA ILE A 18 3.65 14.75 -38.93
C ILE A 18 4.65 14.80 -37.77
N ILE A 19 5.78 15.49 -37.93
CA ILE A 19 6.79 15.64 -36.86
C ILE A 19 6.18 16.38 -35.66
N ILE A 20 5.44 17.46 -35.89
CA ILE A 20 4.78 18.21 -34.81
C ILE A 20 3.78 17.31 -34.08
N ILE A 21 3.00 16.51 -34.79
CA ILE A 21 2.06 15.55 -34.20
C ILE A 21 2.80 14.51 -33.33
N LEU A 22 3.91 13.95 -33.83
CA LEU A 22 4.72 12.99 -33.08
C LEU A 22 5.33 13.60 -31.82
N LEU A 23 5.78 14.86 -31.89
CA LEU A 23 6.27 15.59 -30.73
C LEU A 23 5.16 15.76 -29.69
N ILE A 24 4.00 16.27 -30.08
CA ILE A 24 2.84 16.44 -29.20
C ILE A 24 2.45 15.09 -28.57
N PHE A 25 2.45 14.02 -29.36
CA PHE A 25 2.13 12.68 -28.87
C PHE A 25 3.12 12.23 -27.78
N THR A 26 4.42 12.46 -28.00
CA THR A 26 5.47 12.12 -27.03
C THR A 26 5.31 12.90 -25.73
N PHE A 27 4.98 14.19 -25.80
CA PHE A 27 4.73 15.03 -24.63
C PHE A 27 3.56 14.54 -23.77
N ILE A 28 2.58 13.85 -24.36
CA ILE A 28 1.41 13.34 -23.64
C ILE A 28 1.63 11.91 -23.15
N VAL A 29 2.21 11.04 -23.99
CA VAL A 29 2.34 9.60 -23.67
C VAL A 29 3.36 9.35 -22.56
N LEU A 30 4.49 10.07 -22.55
CA LEU A 30 5.51 9.88 -21.52
C LEU A 30 5.01 10.14 -20.09
N PRO A 31 4.38 11.29 -19.76
CA PRO A 31 3.87 11.52 -18.41
C PRO A 31 2.73 10.57 -18.04
N ILE A 32 1.85 10.20 -18.97
CA ILE A 32 0.78 9.21 -18.70
C ILE A 32 1.39 7.86 -18.36
N GLY A 33 2.42 7.42 -19.09
CA GLY A 33 3.12 6.18 -18.81
C GLY A 33 3.75 6.16 -17.41
N ALA A 34 4.39 7.26 -17.01
CA ALA A 34 4.95 7.39 -15.67
C ALA A 34 3.86 7.29 -14.57
N LEU A 35 2.74 8.00 -14.72
CA LEU A 35 1.63 7.93 -13.77
C LEU A 35 1.04 6.52 -13.65
N ALA A 36 0.96 5.78 -14.76
CA ALA A 36 0.46 4.41 -14.76
C ALA A 36 1.40 3.46 -13.99
N VAL A 37 2.71 3.65 -14.12
CA VAL A 37 3.72 2.87 -13.38
C VAL A 37 3.63 3.17 -11.88
N ASP A 38 3.58 4.44 -11.50
CA ASP A 38 3.48 4.85 -10.10
C ASP A 38 2.21 4.28 -9.45
N PHE A 39 1.07 4.35 -10.15
CA PHE A 39 -0.19 3.77 -9.68
C PHE A 39 -0.11 2.25 -9.50
N ALA A 40 0.58 1.55 -10.40
CA ALA A 40 0.75 0.10 -10.30
C ALA A 40 1.62 -0.29 -9.09
N ILE A 41 2.73 0.44 -8.86
CA ILE A 41 3.60 0.24 -7.70
C ILE A 41 2.84 0.50 -6.40
N ASP A 42 2.15 1.64 -6.30
CA ASP A 42 1.34 2.01 -5.14
C ASP A 42 0.28 0.94 -4.82
N THR A 43 -0.39 0.44 -5.86
CA THR A 43 -1.40 -0.61 -5.71
C THR A 43 -0.79 -1.92 -5.21
N SER A 44 0.39 -2.31 -5.73
CA SER A 44 1.11 -3.50 -5.26
C SER A 44 1.47 -3.37 -3.79
N SER A 45 2.08 -2.25 -3.40
CA SER A 45 2.48 -1.98 -2.02
C SER A 45 1.29 -1.98 -1.05
N ILE A 46 0.15 -1.44 -1.47
CA ILE A 46 -1.12 -1.51 -0.71
C ILE A 46 -1.56 -2.95 -0.50
N ILE A 47 -1.58 -3.77 -1.55
CA ILE A 47 -2.06 -5.15 -1.49
C ILE A 47 -1.12 -5.99 -0.64
N GLU A 48 0.19 -5.88 -0.85
CA GLU A 48 1.21 -6.59 -0.08
C GLU A 48 1.13 -6.22 1.41
N SER A 49 1.16 -4.93 1.74
CA SER A 49 1.05 -4.48 3.12
C SER A 49 -0.25 -4.92 3.78
N LYS A 50 -1.37 -4.86 3.05
CA LYS A 50 -2.67 -5.35 3.56
C LYS A 50 -2.63 -6.85 3.83
N ASN A 51 -2.03 -7.64 2.95
CA ASN A 51 -1.89 -9.08 3.15
C ASN A 51 -1.05 -9.39 4.39
N GLU A 52 0.09 -8.72 4.56
CA GLU A 52 0.95 -8.89 5.73
C GLU A 52 0.27 -8.47 7.03
N VAL A 53 -0.36 -7.30 7.08
CA VAL A 53 -1.10 -6.85 8.27
C VAL A 53 -2.31 -7.76 8.54
N SER A 54 -2.95 -8.33 7.51
CA SER A 54 -4.02 -9.31 7.69
C SER A 54 -3.53 -10.62 8.32
N LYS A 55 -2.24 -10.97 8.21
CA LYS A 55 -1.67 -12.10 8.96
C LYS A 55 -1.65 -11.80 10.45
N ILE A 56 -1.39 -10.54 10.84
CA ILE A 56 -1.49 -10.10 12.25
C ILE A 56 -2.93 -10.27 12.74
N ALA A 57 -3.92 -9.77 11.99
CA ALA A 57 -5.33 -9.93 12.33
C ALA A 57 -5.70 -11.41 12.55
N THR A 58 -5.32 -12.25 11.59
CA THR A 58 -5.56 -13.69 11.64
C THR A 58 -4.88 -14.34 12.86
N ALA A 59 -3.67 -13.89 13.23
CA ALA A 59 -2.98 -14.41 14.39
C ALA A 59 -3.63 -13.98 15.71
N ILE A 60 -4.11 -12.74 15.80
CA ILE A 60 -4.89 -12.24 16.95
C ILE A 60 -6.15 -13.10 17.11
N ASP A 61 -6.93 -13.27 16.04
CA ASP A 61 -8.15 -14.08 16.05
C ASP A 61 -7.84 -15.53 16.43
N ASN A 62 -6.75 -16.11 15.92
CA ASN A 62 -6.34 -17.47 16.28
C ASN A 62 -5.92 -17.59 17.76
N VAL A 63 -5.16 -16.63 18.29
CA VAL A 63 -4.79 -16.62 19.71
C VAL A 63 -6.04 -16.47 20.57
N TYR A 64 -6.99 -15.64 20.14
CA TYR A 64 -8.29 -15.50 20.79
C TYR A 64 -9.13 -16.79 20.76
N LEU A 65 -9.15 -17.51 19.64
CA LEU A 65 -9.89 -18.77 19.55
C LEU A 65 -9.25 -19.91 20.33
N ASN A 66 -7.92 -19.94 20.46
CA ASN A 66 -7.20 -20.96 21.22
C ASN A 66 -7.22 -20.71 22.74
N GLY A 67 -7.62 -19.52 23.19
CA GLY A 67 -7.79 -19.19 24.60
C GLY A 67 -6.52 -18.65 25.27
N LYS A 68 -6.64 -18.38 26.58
CA LYS A 68 -5.59 -17.76 27.40
C LYS A 68 -4.31 -18.61 27.42
N GLY A 69 -3.16 -17.96 27.52
CA GLY A 69 -1.84 -18.61 27.46
C GLY A 69 -1.37 -18.95 26.04
N SER A 70 -2.24 -18.79 25.03
CA SER A 70 -1.89 -19.05 23.63
C SER A 70 -0.92 -18.01 23.08
N LYS A 71 0.05 -18.49 22.29
CA LYS A 71 1.06 -17.66 21.64
C LYS A 71 1.23 -18.04 20.17
N ARG A 72 1.40 -17.03 19.32
CA ARG A 72 1.75 -17.20 17.91
C ARG A 72 2.91 -16.29 17.56
N THR A 73 3.84 -16.83 16.76
CA THR A 73 4.96 -16.07 16.20
C THR A 73 4.73 -15.94 14.70
N LEU A 74 4.93 -14.74 14.17
CA LEU A 74 4.74 -14.39 12.78
C LEU A 74 6.02 -13.76 12.25
N ILE A 75 6.28 -13.99 10.97
CA ILE A 75 7.29 -13.26 10.20
C ILE A 75 6.54 -12.56 9.10
N LEU A 76 6.66 -11.24 9.06
CA LEU A 76 6.08 -10.37 8.03
C LEU A 76 7.18 -9.84 7.14
N ASP A 77 6.87 -9.61 5.87
CA ASP A 77 7.78 -8.99 4.91
C ASP A 77 7.11 -7.77 4.27
N LEU A 78 7.51 -6.57 4.73
CA LEU A 78 6.81 -5.34 4.38
C LEU A 78 7.55 -4.56 3.28
N PRO A 79 6.84 -4.03 2.27
CA PRO A 79 7.45 -3.25 1.20
C PRO A 79 7.96 -1.87 1.67
N GLU A 80 7.41 -1.35 2.77
CA GLU A 80 7.76 -0.05 3.36
C GLU A 80 7.57 0.00 4.89
N ASN A 81 8.04 1.07 5.52
CA ASN A 81 7.86 1.30 6.95
C ASN A 81 6.40 1.70 7.23
N ILE A 82 5.75 1.04 8.18
CA ILE A 82 4.36 1.33 8.55
C ILE A 82 4.20 1.37 10.06
N VAL A 83 3.23 2.16 10.51
CA VAL A 83 2.73 2.09 11.89
C VAL A 83 1.35 1.42 11.83
N VAL A 84 1.20 0.34 12.57
CA VAL A 84 -0.09 -0.36 12.71
C VAL A 84 -0.69 0.05 14.04
N ASP A 85 -1.79 0.78 13.97
CA ASP A 85 -2.56 1.21 15.12
C ASP A 85 -3.66 0.21 15.43
N PHE A 86 -3.80 -0.09 16.72
CA PHE A 86 -4.84 -0.95 17.27
C PHE A 86 -5.86 -0.06 17.98
N SER A 87 -7.05 0.05 17.41
CA SER A 87 -8.10 0.88 17.99
C SER A 87 -9.44 0.16 18.03
N LYS A 88 -10.25 0.52 19.02
CA LYS A 88 -11.66 0.16 19.01
C LYS A 88 -12.34 0.97 17.91
N SER A 89 -13.06 0.31 17.02
CA SER A 89 -13.82 1.04 16.00
C SER A 89 -14.89 1.89 16.67
N ILE A 90 -14.98 3.17 16.30
CA ILE A 90 -16.00 4.09 16.81
C ILE A 90 -17.40 3.66 16.34
N ASN A 91 -17.48 2.94 15.21
CA ASN A 91 -18.73 2.57 14.54
C ASN A 91 -19.02 1.07 14.56
N LEU A 92 -18.17 0.23 15.17
CA LEU A 92 -18.38 -1.22 15.27
C LEU A 92 -18.14 -1.69 16.71
N VAL A 93 -18.81 -2.77 17.12
CA VAL A 93 -18.56 -3.46 18.40
C VAL A 93 -17.17 -4.13 18.42
N GLU A 94 -16.54 -4.22 17.25
CA GLU A 94 -15.27 -4.89 16.94
C GLU A 94 -14.07 -3.92 16.95
N SER A 95 -12.88 -4.39 17.33
CA SER A 95 -11.65 -3.61 17.15
C SER A 95 -11.20 -3.68 15.69
N LYS A 96 -10.30 -2.78 15.30
CA LYS A 96 -9.69 -2.76 13.98
C LYS A 96 -8.18 -2.55 14.06
N LEU A 97 -7.48 -3.10 13.07
CA LEU A 97 -6.14 -2.68 12.70
C LEU A 97 -6.26 -1.56 11.69
N SER A 98 -5.54 -0.47 11.90
CA SER A 98 -5.39 0.58 10.90
C SER A 98 -3.94 0.88 10.64
N PHE A 99 -3.58 1.08 9.38
CA PHE A 99 -2.25 1.54 8.98
C PHE A 99 -2.37 2.48 7.80
N SER A 100 -1.35 3.32 7.60
CA SER A 100 -1.32 4.29 6.50
C SER A 100 -0.07 4.11 5.65
N LEU A 101 -0.24 4.20 4.33
CA LEU A 101 0.83 4.18 3.35
C LEU A 101 0.93 5.53 2.64
N ASN A 102 2.14 5.94 2.26
CA ASN A 102 2.33 7.10 1.41
C ASN A 102 2.35 6.64 -0.05
N LEU A 103 1.51 7.25 -0.88
CA LEU A 103 1.43 7.00 -2.31
C LEU A 103 2.47 7.84 -3.05
N SER A 104 2.83 7.41 -4.26
CA SER A 104 3.80 8.08 -5.13
C SER A 104 3.39 9.51 -5.49
N ASN A 105 2.08 9.80 -5.45
CA ASN A 105 1.53 11.15 -5.65
C ASN A 105 1.55 12.04 -4.39
N GLY A 106 2.14 11.58 -3.28
CA GLY A 106 2.21 12.28 -2.00
C GLY A 106 0.96 12.18 -1.13
N GLN A 107 -0.10 11.51 -1.59
CA GLN A 107 -1.29 11.26 -0.78
C GLN A 107 -1.04 10.16 0.25
N ARG A 108 -1.81 10.18 1.34
CA ARG A 108 -1.84 9.09 2.33
C ARG A 108 -3.07 8.24 2.17
N LYS A 109 -2.89 6.93 2.11
CA LYS A 109 -3.99 5.95 2.08
C LYS A 109 -4.04 5.21 3.41
N GLN A 110 -5.14 5.42 4.15
CA GLN A 110 -5.43 4.64 5.34
C GLN A 110 -6.18 3.36 4.95
N ILE A 111 -5.75 2.24 5.53
CA ILE A 111 -6.33 0.91 5.34
C ILE A 111 -6.78 0.40 6.70
N GLU A 112 -7.99 -0.16 6.74
CA GLU A 112 -8.58 -0.72 7.96
C GLU A 112 -8.90 -2.21 7.77
N ILE A 113 -8.58 -3.01 8.78
CA ILE A 113 -8.86 -4.45 8.83
C ILE A 113 -9.63 -4.74 10.13
N PRO A 114 -10.87 -5.26 10.06
CA PRO A 114 -11.65 -5.58 11.26
C PRO A 114 -11.05 -6.78 12.02
N LEU A 115 -11.25 -6.80 13.34
CA LEU A 115 -10.82 -7.85 14.26
C LEU A 115 -12.00 -8.35 15.10
N LYS A 116 -12.04 -9.64 15.41
CA LYS A 116 -13.09 -10.19 16.29
C LYS A 116 -12.83 -9.86 17.76
N TYR A 117 -11.56 -9.69 18.15
CA TYR A 117 -11.18 -9.35 19.52
C TYR A 117 -11.31 -7.85 19.79
N SER A 118 -12.04 -7.46 20.83
CA SER A 118 -12.48 -6.06 21.05
C SER A 118 -11.67 -5.26 22.10
N LYS A 119 -10.71 -5.90 22.79
CA LYS A 119 -9.93 -5.28 23.88
C LYS A 119 -8.49 -4.92 23.47
N LEU A 120 -8.20 -4.80 22.17
CA LEU A 120 -6.85 -4.44 21.69
C LEU A 120 -6.68 -2.92 21.60
N GLN A 121 -5.58 -2.40 22.16
CA GLN A 121 -5.20 -0.98 22.09
C GLN A 121 -3.67 -0.85 21.98
N GLY A 122 -3.22 0.20 21.29
CA GLY A 122 -1.80 0.55 21.17
C GLY A 122 -1.38 0.75 19.72
N SER A 123 -0.08 0.73 19.46
CA SER A 123 0.47 0.73 18.11
C SER A 123 1.77 -0.08 18.04
N ILE A 124 2.12 -0.54 16.85
CA ILE A 124 3.40 -1.18 16.57
C ILE A 124 4.04 -0.58 15.32
N GLU A 125 5.31 -0.21 15.44
CA GLU A 125 6.10 0.26 14.32
C GLU A 125 6.79 -0.92 13.64
N LEU A 126 6.52 -1.08 12.34
CA LEU A 126 7.08 -2.14 11.52
C LEU A 126 7.96 -1.52 10.44
N SER A 127 9.16 -2.07 10.31
CA SER A 127 10.16 -1.56 9.37
C SER A 127 9.99 -2.24 8.03
N LYS A 128 10.50 -1.64 6.96
CA LYS A 128 10.62 -2.30 5.66
C LYS A 128 11.41 -3.61 5.80
N GLY A 129 10.97 -4.66 5.09
CA GLY A 129 11.55 -5.99 5.10
C GLY A 129 11.01 -6.87 6.22
N TYR A 130 11.85 -7.79 6.70
CA TYR A 130 11.43 -8.81 7.65
C TYR A 130 11.20 -8.26 9.07
N ASN A 131 10.00 -8.50 9.60
CA ASN A 131 9.66 -8.20 10.98
C ASN A 131 9.15 -9.48 11.66
N LYS A 132 9.77 -9.83 12.78
CA LYS A 132 9.30 -10.92 13.63
C LYS A 132 8.39 -10.34 14.71
N ILE A 133 7.16 -10.83 14.78
CA ILE A 133 6.15 -10.37 15.74
C ILE A 133 5.67 -11.56 16.56
N ILE A 134 5.42 -11.32 17.84
CA ILE A 134 4.76 -12.27 18.72
C ILE A 134 3.42 -11.70 19.14
N VAL A 135 2.38 -12.52 19.00
CA VAL A 135 1.03 -12.29 19.53
C VAL A 135 0.82 -13.26 20.66
N HIS A 136 0.51 -12.76 21.86
CA HIS A 136 0.40 -13.58 23.07
C HIS A 136 -0.79 -13.15 23.91
N TRP A 137 -1.64 -14.10 24.31
CA TRP A 137 -2.68 -13.85 25.30
C TRP A 137 -2.15 -14.10 26.71
N VAL A 138 -1.95 -13.03 27.47
CA VAL A 138 -1.49 -13.10 28.85
C VAL A 138 -2.64 -13.55 29.76
N GLU A 139 -2.41 -14.61 30.55
CA GLU A 139 -3.43 -15.19 31.43
C GLU A 139 -3.88 -14.24 32.55
N GLU A 140 -2.93 -13.53 33.14
CA GLU A 140 -3.14 -12.65 34.32
C GLU A 140 -4.04 -11.45 34.00
N ASP A 141 -3.81 -10.80 32.85
CA ASP A 141 -4.45 -9.53 32.51
C ASP A 141 -5.65 -9.68 31.55
N ASP A 142 -5.93 -10.88 31.04
CA ASP A 142 -6.97 -11.14 30.02
C ASP A 142 -6.81 -10.29 28.74
N ILE A 143 -5.58 -9.86 28.44
CA ILE A 143 -5.24 -9.05 27.27
C ILE A 143 -4.35 -9.81 26.28
N ILE A 144 -4.56 -9.53 24.99
CA ILE A 144 -3.64 -9.93 23.94
C ILE A 144 -2.59 -8.83 23.78
N GLN A 145 -1.33 -9.20 24.01
CA GLN A 145 -0.16 -8.34 23.81
C GLN A 145 0.51 -8.68 22.48
N ILE A 146 0.99 -7.63 21.80
CA ILE A 146 1.72 -7.72 20.54
C ILE A 146 3.04 -6.98 20.71
N TYR A 147 4.14 -7.66 20.39
CA TYR A 147 5.45 -7.04 20.45
C TYR A 147 6.36 -7.55 19.32
N LYS A 148 7.20 -6.65 18.85
CA LYS A 148 8.26 -6.94 17.87
C LYS A 148 9.42 -7.64 18.57
N VAL A 149 9.96 -8.67 17.94
CA VAL A 149 11.22 -9.30 18.36
C VAL A 149 12.30 -8.74 17.46
N SER A 150 13.26 -8.02 18.06
CA SER A 150 14.45 -7.52 17.37
C SER A 150 15.31 -8.65 16.81
#